data_AF-A0A822BC93-F1
#
_entry.id   AF-A0A822BC93-F1
#
_cell.length_a   1.000
_cell.length_b   1.000
_cell.length_c   1.000
_cell.angle_alpha   90.00
_cell.angle_beta   90.00
_cell.angle_gamma   90.00
#
_symmetry.space_group_name_H-M   'P 1'
#
loop_
_entity.id
_entity.type
_entity.pdbx_description
1 polymer ?
#
loop_
_entity_poly.entity_id
_entity_poly.type
_entity_poly.pdbx_seq_one_letter_code
_entity_poly.pdbx_strand_id
1 'polypeptide(L)'
;QSNSSEYVNRKQIYKDTVNSTFKWTDFQLRPNFIIASVIAPEMFNKTHIWLALKQVETILLGKYGIKTLDPNDYNYIGDYNYDDDSYDYKRAHGFNYHNGPEWLWLTGYYIRSKLYWSKEQNDQYIYDDTIKHIRKLISLHMDLFNSSDWKGLPELTNSNGQLSYYSSYVHSCSCATFLEALYDLSTI
;
A
#
# COMPACT_ATOMS: atom_id res chain seq x y z
N GLN A 1 -30.98 -9.35 2.79
CA GLN A 1 -29.70 -8.62 2.64
C GLN A 1 -29.69 -7.53 3.69
N SER A 2 -28.90 -7.67 4.77
CA SER A 2 -28.78 -6.61 5.77
C SER A 2 -28.09 -5.42 5.12
N ASN A 3 -28.67 -4.24 5.24
CA ASN A 3 -28.16 -3.02 4.63
C ASN A 3 -26.89 -2.58 5.38
N SER A 4 -25.73 -3.15 5.01
CA SER A 4 -24.44 -2.99 5.71
C SER A 4 -23.80 -1.62 5.49
N SER A 5 -24.59 -0.59 5.14
CA SER A 5 -24.10 0.75 4.86
C SER A 5 -23.58 1.47 6.10
N GLU A 6 -24.03 1.07 7.29
CA GLU A 6 -23.63 1.68 8.56
C GLU A 6 -22.15 1.50 8.89
N TYR A 7 -21.50 0.49 8.33
CA TYR A 7 -20.07 0.21 8.55
C TYR A 7 -19.16 0.80 7.46
N VAL A 8 -19.72 1.46 6.44
CA VAL A 8 -18.97 1.93 5.28
C VAL A 8 -18.26 3.24 5.60
N ASN A 9 -16.94 3.21 5.71
CA ASN A 9 -16.12 4.43 5.79
C ASN A 9 -15.87 5.05 4.41
N ARG A 10 -15.51 4.22 3.41
CA ARG A 10 -15.24 4.65 2.03
C ARG A 10 -15.98 3.83 0.99
N LYS A 11 -16.23 4.45 -0.16
CA LYS A 11 -16.78 3.81 -1.36
C LYS A 11 -15.67 3.62 -2.39
N GLN A 12 -15.94 2.80 -3.41
CA GLN A 12 -14.99 2.50 -4.49
C GLN A 12 -13.71 1.79 -4.00
N ILE A 13 -13.86 0.92 -3.01
CA ILE A 13 -12.78 0.08 -2.48
C ILE A 13 -13.15 -1.39 -2.69
N TYR A 14 -12.13 -2.26 -2.70
CA TYR A 14 -12.32 -3.66 -2.42
C TYR A 14 -12.20 -3.86 -0.91
N LYS A 15 -13.15 -4.58 -0.33
CA LYS A 15 -13.16 -4.92 1.09
C LYS A 15 -11.90 -5.69 1.44
N ASP A 16 -11.29 -5.37 2.58
CA ASP A 16 -10.11 -6.09 3.05
C ASP A 16 -10.44 -7.53 3.48
N THR A 17 -11.61 -7.71 4.09
CA THR A 17 -12.08 -9.00 4.60
C THR A 17 -13.58 -9.18 4.33
N VAL A 18 -14.05 -10.42 4.47
CA VAL A 18 -15.48 -10.76 4.33
C VAL A 18 -15.86 -11.65 5.50
N ASN A 19 -16.95 -11.29 6.19
CA ASN A 19 -17.50 -12.00 7.33
C ASN A 19 -16.62 -11.98 8.59
N SER A 20 -15.83 -10.91 8.80
CA SER A 20 -15.07 -10.73 10.03
C SER A 20 -15.97 -10.74 11.27
N THR A 21 -15.36 -11.07 12.42
CA THR A 21 -16.01 -11.00 13.74
C THR A 21 -16.53 -9.60 14.02
N PHE A 22 -15.69 -8.59 13.78
CA PHE A 22 -16.06 -7.19 13.84
C PHE A 22 -16.47 -6.71 12.45
N LYS A 23 -17.77 -6.51 12.21
CA LYS A 23 -18.29 -6.27 10.86
C LYS A 23 -17.75 -5.04 10.15
N TRP A 24 -17.26 -4.04 10.88
CA TRP A 24 -16.64 -2.86 10.29
C TRP A 24 -15.24 -3.10 9.72
N THR A 25 -14.52 -4.15 10.16
CA THR A 25 -13.17 -4.46 9.62
C THR A 25 -13.22 -4.89 8.17
N ASP A 26 -14.34 -5.50 7.73
CA ASP A 26 -14.60 -5.83 6.32
C ASP A 26 -14.53 -4.59 5.42
N PHE A 27 -14.86 -3.40 5.94
CA PHE A 27 -14.99 -2.17 5.18
C PHE A 27 -13.79 -1.22 5.34
N GLN A 28 -12.73 -1.65 6.02
CA GLN A 28 -11.51 -0.86 6.11
C GLN A 28 -10.84 -0.78 4.74
N LEU A 29 -10.43 0.43 4.34
CA LEU A 29 -9.55 0.59 3.21
C LEU A 29 -8.14 0.20 3.65
N ARG A 30 -7.70 -0.96 3.14
CA ARG A 30 -6.36 -1.51 3.30
C ARG A 30 -5.79 -1.89 1.93
N PRO A 31 -4.47 -1.95 1.78
CA PRO A 31 -3.82 -2.16 0.49
C PRO A 31 -3.77 -3.63 0.03
N ASN A 32 -4.28 -4.58 0.82
CA ASN A 32 -4.09 -6.02 0.57
C ASN A 32 -4.68 -6.50 -0.76
N PHE A 33 -5.80 -5.90 -1.21
CA PHE A 33 -6.43 -6.27 -2.50
C PHE A 33 -5.51 -6.07 -3.70
N ILE A 34 -4.49 -5.20 -3.59
CA ILE A 34 -3.52 -4.91 -4.66
C ILE A 34 -2.75 -6.18 -5.04
N ILE A 35 -2.50 -7.07 -4.08
CA ILE A 35 -1.81 -8.33 -4.33
C ILE A 35 -2.67 -9.20 -5.25
N ALA A 36 -3.95 -9.36 -4.90
CA ALA A 36 -4.89 -10.12 -5.71
C ALA A 36 -5.09 -9.52 -7.10
N SER A 37 -5.06 -8.18 -7.25
CA SER A 37 -5.21 -7.54 -8.55
C SER A 37 -4.00 -7.68 -9.48
N VAL A 38 -2.85 -8.13 -8.96
CA VAL A 38 -1.68 -8.55 -9.76
C VAL A 38 -1.74 -10.04 -10.08
N ILE A 39 -2.06 -10.88 -9.09
CA ILE A 39 -1.94 -12.34 -9.21
C ILE A 39 -3.15 -12.98 -9.92
N ALA A 40 -4.35 -12.44 -9.74
CA ALA A 40 -5.59 -12.94 -10.31
C ALA A 40 -6.43 -11.80 -10.90
N PRO A 41 -5.92 -11.06 -11.90
CA PRO A 41 -6.58 -9.89 -12.47
C PRO A 41 -7.98 -10.21 -13.03
N GLU A 42 -8.22 -11.44 -13.47
CA GLU A 42 -9.51 -11.93 -13.97
C GLU A 42 -10.65 -11.87 -12.93
N MET A 43 -10.32 -11.79 -11.63
CA MET A 43 -11.31 -11.62 -10.56
C MET A 43 -11.83 -10.19 -10.44
N PHE A 44 -11.24 -9.25 -11.18
CA PHE A 44 -11.50 -7.82 -11.01
C PHE A 44 -12.24 -7.23 -12.20
N ASN A 45 -13.22 -6.37 -11.91
CA ASN A 45 -13.79 -5.51 -12.92
C ASN A 45 -12.84 -4.33 -13.20
N LYS A 46 -12.46 -4.16 -14.46
CA LYS A 46 -11.56 -3.11 -14.98
C LYS A 46 -11.86 -1.71 -14.44
N THR A 47 -13.12 -1.28 -14.41
CA THR A 47 -13.50 0.06 -13.93
C THR A 47 -13.37 0.15 -12.42
N HIS A 48 -13.83 -0.88 -11.69
CA HIS A 48 -13.80 -0.88 -10.23
C HIS A 48 -12.38 -0.92 -9.68
N ILE A 49 -11.50 -1.77 -10.24
CA ILE A 49 -10.10 -1.84 -9.81
C ILE A 49 -9.33 -0.56 -10.09
N TRP A 50 -9.59 0.08 -11.23
CA TRP A 50 -8.98 1.37 -11.54
C TRP A 50 -9.37 2.45 -10.53
N LEU A 51 -10.65 2.51 -10.15
CA LEU A 51 -11.13 3.43 -9.11
C LEU A 51 -10.52 3.10 -7.73
N ALA A 52 -10.43 1.83 -7.35
CA ALA A 52 -9.82 1.41 -6.10
C ALA A 52 -8.33 1.74 -6.03
N LEU A 53 -7.58 1.54 -7.13
CA LEU A 53 -6.17 1.94 -7.21
C LEU A 53 -5.99 3.46 -7.12
N LYS A 54 -6.94 4.26 -7.62
CA LYS A 54 -6.94 5.72 -7.38
C LYS A 54 -7.17 6.07 -5.91
N GLN A 55 -8.01 5.33 -5.19
CA GLN A 55 -8.16 5.50 -3.74
C GLN A 55 -6.84 5.18 -3.01
N VAL A 56 -6.15 4.09 -3.37
CA VAL A 56 -4.83 3.77 -2.83
C VAL A 56 -3.84 4.90 -3.10
N GLU A 57 -3.73 5.36 -4.34
CA GLU A 57 -2.80 6.42 -4.74
C GLU A 57 -3.03 7.73 -3.98
N THR A 58 -4.30 8.08 -3.73
CA THR A 58 -4.66 9.36 -3.09
C THR A 58 -4.63 9.31 -1.56
N ILE A 59 -4.86 8.14 -0.95
CA ILE A 59 -5.07 8.02 0.50
C ILE A 59 -3.96 7.22 1.18
N LEU A 60 -3.56 6.08 0.59
CA LEU A 60 -2.65 5.13 1.24
C LEU A 60 -1.20 5.29 0.80
N LEU A 61 -0.94 5.71 -0.44
CA LEU A 61 0.42 5.82 -0.98
C LEU A 61 1.20 6.89 -0.20
N GLY A 62 2.25 6.45 0.49
CA GLY A 62 3.23 7.30 1.15
C GLY A 62 4.38 7.69 0.22
N LYS A 63 5.44 8.26 0.79
CA LYS A 63 6.62 8.65 0.00
C LYS A 63 7.37 7.44 -0.55
N TYR A 64 7.47 6.39 0.27
CA TYR A 64 8.17 5.15 -0.06
C TYR A 64 7.26 3.93 0.11
N GLY A 65 6.58 3.80 1.24
CA GLY A 65 5.66 2.68 1.48
C GLY A 65 4.19 3.02 1.24
N ILE A 66 3.34 2.00 1.40
CA ILE A 66 1.87 2.16 1.40
C ILE A 66 1.36 1.98 2.84
N LYS A 67 0.56 2.94 3.30
CA LYS A 67 -0.09 2.90 4.61
C LYS A 67 -0.94 1.64 4.72
N THR A 68 -0.74 0.91 5.80
CA THR A 68 -1.44 -0.37 6.07
C THR A 68 -2.90 -0.20 6.45
N LEU A 69 -3.31 1.02 6.80
CA LEU A 69 -4.68 1.40 7.10
C LEU A 69 -4.95 2.84 6.66
N ASP A 70 -6.19 3.13 6.29
CA ASP A 70 -6.68 4.46 6.00
C ASP A 70 -6.44 5.46 7.16
N PRO A 71 -5.80 6.62 6.91
CA PRO A 71 -5.61 7.68 7.91
C PRO A 71 -6.88 8.20 8.59
N ASN A 72 -8.04 8.07 7.94
CA ASN A 72 -9.32 8.48 8.51
C ASN A 72 -9.96 7.39 9.39
N ASP A 73 -9.37 6.19 9.46
CA ASP A 73 -9.86 5.14 10.37
C ASP A 73 -9.51 5.47 11.81
N TYR A 74 -10.45 5.20 12.72
CA TYR A 74 -10.26 5.46 14.16
C TYR A 74 -9.03 4.72 14.73
N ASN A 75 -8.64 3.57 14.17
CA ASN A 75 -7.51 2.77 14.65
C ASN A 75 -6.18 3.13 13.98
N TYR A 76 -6.14 4.15 13.11
CA TYR A 76 -4.90 4.54 12.44
C TYR A 76 -3.88 5.16 13.40
N ILE A 77 -2.67 4.58 13.42
CA ILE A 77 -1.47 5.13 14.05
C ILE A 77 -0.28 4.87 13.13
N GLY A 78 0.21 5.90 12.44
CA GLY A 78 1.24 5.77 11.40
C GLY A 78 2.67 5.51 11.89
N ASP A 79 3.00 5.84 13.13
CA ASP A 79 4.37 5.77 13.64
C ASP A 79 4.54 4.56 14.56
N TYR A 80 5.35 3.59 14.12
CA TYR A 80 5.60 2.35 14.85
C TYR A 80 6.65 2.54 15.93
N ASN A 81 6.30 2.14 17.16
CA ASN A 81 7.21 2.12 18.31
C ASN A 81 6.99 0.81 19.08
N TYR A 82 7.98 -0.09 19.04
CA TYR A 82 7.91 -1.36 19.79
C TYR A 82 8.05 -1.16 21.30
N ASP A 83 8.80 -0.15 21.72
CA ASP A 83 9.08 0.12 23.15
C ASP A 83 8.00 1.01 23.81
N ASP A 84 6.85 1.21 23.15
CA ASP A 84 5.73 1.95 23.73
C ASP A 84 5.11 1.15 24.88
N ASP A 85 5.42 1.53 26.12
CA ASP A 85 4.91 0.92 27.35
C ASP A 85 3.71 1.70 27.95
N SER A 86 2.97 2.42 27.10
CA SER A 86 1.78 3.15 27.53
C SER A 86 0.55 2.25 27.66
N TYR A 87 -0.52 2.78 28.26
CA TYR A 87 -1.82 2.10 28.36
C TYR A 87 -2.70 2.29 27.10
N ASP A 88 -2.21 2.96 26.06
CA ASP A 88 -2.96 3.10 24.80
C ASP A 88 -2.85 1.80 23.98
N TYR A 89 -3.90 0.98 24.02
CA TYR A 89 -3.92 -0.32 23.34
C TYR A 89 -3.60 -0.24 21.84
N LYS A 90 -3.78 0.92 21.20
CA LYS A 90 -3.50 1.07 19.76
C LYS A 90 -2.00 1.11 19.46
N ARG A 91 -1.15 1.42 20.45
CA ARG A 91 0.29 1.66 20.28
C ARG A 91 1.14 0.77 21.16
N ALA A 92 0.63 0.42 22.35
CA ALA A 92 1.34 -0.36 23.36
C ALA A 92 1.99 -1.61 22.74
N HIS A 93 3.29 -1.75 22.99
CA HIS A 93 4.15 -2.81 22.49
C HIS A 93 4.06 -3.04 20.97
N GLY A 94 3.88 -1.95 20.21
CA GLY A 94 3.87 -2.01 18.76
C GLY A 94 2.56 -2.53 18.14
N PHE A 95 1.44 -2.48 18.86
CA PHE A 95 0.14 -2.95 18.34
C PHE A 95 -0.24 -2.32 16.98
N ASN A 96 0.29 -1.14 16.66
CA ASN A 96 0.04 -0.46 15.39
C ASN A 96 0.89 -0.94 14.20
N TYR A 97 1.71 -1.98 14.33
CA TYR A 97 2.62 -2.45 13.27
C TYR A 97 1.96 -2.60 11.88
N HIS A 98 0.67 -2.97 11.85
CA HIS A 98 -0.16 -3.07 10.64
C HIS A 98 -1.41 -2.16 10.66
N ASN A 99 -1.41 -1.09 11.45
CA ASN A 99 -2.53 -0.15 11.56
C ASN A 99 -2.11 1.30 11.25
N GLY A 100 -1.27 1.48 10.24
CA GLY A 100 -0.85 2.82 9.82
C GLY A 100 0.51 2.89 9.14
N PRO A 101 1.57 2.22 9.65
CA PRO A 101 2.90 2.28 9.08
C PRO A 101 2.90 1.99 7.57
N GLU A 102 3.83 2.62 6.88
CA GLU A 102 3.96 2.60 5.42
C GLU A 102 4.89 1.45 5.01
N TRP A 103 4.35 0.36 4.47
CA TRP A 103 5.14 -0.83 4.11
C TRP A 103 5.62 -0.77 2.66
N LEU A 104 6.90 -1.04 2.41
CA LEU A 104 7.51 -0.82 1.09
C LEU A 104 7.24 -1.95 0.10
N TRP A 105 7.11 -3.19 0.55
CA TRP A 105 6.83 -4.31 -0.36
C TRP A 105 5.47 -4.17 -1.07
N LEU A 106 4.51 -3.51 -0.42
CA LEU A 106 3.22 -3.18 -1.03
C LEU A 106 3.36 -2.19 -2.19
N THR A 107 4.37 -1.31 -2.16
CA THR A 107 4.64 -0.38 -3.26
C THR A 107 5.03 -1.12 -4.53
N GLY A 108 5.77 -2.22 -4.42
CA GLY A 108 6.08 -3.08 -5.56
C GLY A 108 4.80 -3.63 -6.21
N TYR A 109 3.92 -4.24 -5.42
CA TYR A 109 2.62 -4.72 -5.92
C TYR A 109 1.75 -3.61 -6.49
N TYR A 110 1.74 -2.42 -5.87
CA TYR A 110 1.00 -1.28 -6.39
C TYR A 110 1.50 -0.84 -7.77
N ILE A 111 2.82 -0.74 -7.95
CA ILE A 111 3.39 -0.37 -9.25
C ILE A 111 2.98 -1.39 -10.31
N ARG A 112 3.14 -2.69 -10.03
CA ARG A 112 2.74 -3.77 -10.95
C ARG A 112 1.26 -3.69 -11.30
N SER A 113 0.40 -3.58 -10.29
CA SER A 113 -1.05 -3.48 -10.48
C SER A 113 -1.44 -2.25 -11.28
N LYS A 114 -0.90 -1.08 -10.92
CA LYS A 114 -1.21 0.19 -11.59
C LYS A 114 -0.79 0.16 -13.05
N LEU A 115 0.37 -0.44 -13.34
CA LEU A 115 0.90 -0.61 -14.68
C LEU A 115 0.05 -1.55 -15.55
N TYR A 116 -0.35 -2.70 -15.00
CA TYR A 116 -1.22 -3.63 -15.71
C TYR A 116 -2.58 -2.98 -16.02
N TRP A 117 -3.24 -2.45 -14.99
CA TRP A 117 -4.59 -1.91 -15.14
C TRP A 117 -4.67 -0.59 -15.90
N SER A 118 -3.57 0.15 -16.04
CA SER A 118 -3.51 1.34 -16.91
C SER A 118 -3.52 0.96 -18.39
N LYS A 119 -2.79 -0.10 -18.78
CA LYS A 119 -2.86 -0.67 -20.14
C LYS A 119 -4.27 -1.15 -20.45
N GLU A 120 -4.85 -1.88 -19.50
CA GLU A 120 -6.22 -2.39 -19.64
C GLU A 120 -7.22 -1.25 -19.83
N GLN A 121 -6.96 0.01 -19.43
CA GLN A 121 -7.83 1.15 -19.73
C GLN A 121 -8.04 1.38 -21.23
N ASN A 122 -7.11 0.96 -22.09
CA ASN A 122 -7.11 1.25 -23.53
C ASN A 122 -7.18 2.76 -23.82
N ASP A 123 -6.50 3.55 -22.98
CA ASP A 123 -6.39 5.00 -23.09
C ASP A 123 -4.91 5.39 -22.96
N GLN A 124 -4.36 5.92 -24.05
CA GLN A 124 -2.94 6.27 -24.13
C GLN A 124 -2.55 7.35 -23.12
N TYR A 125 -3.43 8.31 -22.84
CA TYR A 125 -3.15 9.37 -21.88
C TYR A 125 -3.04 8.82 -20.46
N ILE A 126 -3.98 7.93 -20.09
CA ILE A 126 -3.94 7.25 -18.78
C ILE A 126 -2.66 6.43 -18.64
N TYR A 127 -2.28 5.71 -19.69
CA TYR A 127 -1.08 4.88 -19.69
C TYR A 127 0.19 5.73 -19.53
N ASP A 128 0.36 6.78 -20.34
CA ASP A 128 1.53 7.66 -20.29
C ASP A 128 1.67 8.40 -18.95
N ASP A 129 0.55 8.87 -18.40
CA ASP A 129 0.52 9.51 -17.08
C ASP A 129 0.93 8.52 -15.98
N THR A 130 0.43 7.28 -16.06
CA THR A 130 0.82 6.19 -15.15
C THR A 130 2.31 5.90 -15.20
N ILE A 131 2.91 5.83 -16.39
CA ILE A 131 4.35 5.60 -16.56
C ILE A 131 5.17 6.74 -15.92
N LYS A 132 4.74 7.99 -16.10
CA LYS A 132 5.40 9.15 -15.46
C LYS A 132 5.33 9.06 -13.93
N HIS A 133 4.16 8.73 -13.39
CA HIS A 133 3.96 8.53 -11.96
C HIS A 133 4.86 7.41 -11.40
N ILE A 134 4.88 6.25 -12.05
CA ILE A 134 5.70 5.10 -11.64
C ILE A 134 7.20 5.44 -11.69
N ARG A 135 7.67 6.11 -12.74
CA ARG A 135 9.08 6.53 -12.83
C ARG A 135 9.49 7.46 -11.69
N LYS A 136 8.59 8.37 -11.28
CA LYS A 136 8.83 9.22 -10.11
C LYS A 136 8.95 8.39 -8.83
N LEU A 137 8.07 7.42 -8.60
CA LEU A 137 8.17 6.52 -7.46
C LEU A 137 9.48 5.72 -7.46
N ILE A 138 9.87 5.17 -8.62
CA ILE A 138 11.12 4.43 -8.76
C ILE A 138 12.32 5.32 -8.42
N SER A 139 12.35 6.57 -8.92
CA SER A 139 13.42 7.51 -8.60
C SER A 139 13.55 7.73 -7.10
N LEU A 140 12.43 7.93 -6.39
CA LEU A 140 12.45 8.09 -4.93
C LEU A 140 13.01 6.86 -4.21
N HIS A 141 12.67 5.65 -4.66
CA HIS A 141 13.19 4.41 -4.09
C HIS A 141 14.68 4.20 -4.40
N MET A 142 15.12 4.58 -5.61
CA MET A 142 16.54 4.56 -5.98
C MET A 142 17.35 5.55 -5.13
N ASP A 143 16.81 6.75 -4.86
CA ASP A 143 17.44 7.73 -3.97
C ASP A 143 17.56 7.16 -2.54
N LEU A 144 16.48 6.55 -2.03
CA LEU A 144 16.48 5.90 -0.72
C LEU A 144 17.53 4.77 -0.65
N PHE A 145 17.54 3.88 -1.64
CA PHE A 145 18.51 2.80 -1.77
C PHE A 145 19.96 3.32 -1.79
N ASN A 146 20.21 4.38 -2.57
CA ASN A 146 21.54 4.97 -2.71
C ASN A 146 22.00 5.69 -1.44
N SER A 147 21.07 6.31 -0.71
CA SER A 147 21.36 6.97 0.57
C SER A 147 21.57 5.98 1.72
N SER A 148 21.09 4.74 1.59
CA SER A 148 21.25 3.70 2.62
C SER A 148 22.68 3.16 2.62
N ASP A 149 23.28 3.07 3.80
CA ASP A 149 24.57 2.40 4.00
C ASP A 149 24.52 0.92 3.63
N TRP A 150 23.34 0.32 3.79
CA TRP A 150 23.11 -1.11 3.58
C TRP A 150 22.77 -1.48 2.14
N LYS A 151 22.62 -0.48 1.25
CA LYS A 151 22.21 -0.67 -0.15
C LYS A 151 21.01 -1.60 -0.27
N GLY A 152 19.94 -1.24 0.43
CA GLY A 152 18.69 -1.97 0.44
C GLY A 152 17.51 -1.07 0.81
N LEU A 153 16.31 -1.61 0.64
CA LEU A 153 15.07 -0.93 0.99
C LEU A 153 14.58 -1.42 2.37
N PRO A 154 14.12 -0.51 3.24
CA PRO A 154 13.62 -0.90 4.55
C PRO A 154 12.31 -1.70 4.45
N GLU A 155 11.96 -2.36 5.55
CA GLU A 155 10.67 -3.04 5.69
C GLU A 155 9.51 -2.04 5.62
N LEU A 156 9.59 -1.01 6.46
CA LEU A 156 8.56 0.01 6.59
C LEU A 156 9.16 1.39 6.85
N THR A 157 8.33 2.41 6.65
CA THR A 157 8.54 3.77 7.12
C THR A 157 7.39 4.17 8.04
N ASN A 158 7.69 5.07 8.97
CA ASN A 158 6.69 5.81 9.72
C ASN A 158 5.98 6.83 8.81
N SER A 159 5.09 7.64 9.39
CA SER A 159 4.26 8.59 8.63
C SER A 159 5.10 9.48 7.71
N ASN A 160 4.64 9.64 6.47
CA ASN A 160 5.25 10.52 5.46
C ASN A 160 6.68 10.11 5.05
N GLY A 161 6.98 8.80 5.08
CA GLY A 161 8.28 8.27 4.68
C GLY A 161 9.42 8.51 5.67
N GLN A 162 9.11 8.82 6.94
CA GLN A 162 10.12 8.89 8.00
C GLN A 162 10.72 7.50 8.24
N LEU A 163 12.05 7.40 8.29
CA LEU A 163 12.70 6.13 8.61
C LEU A 163 12.32 5.70 10.02
N SER A 164 11.90 4.45 10.18
CA SER A 164 11.59 3.88 11.50
C SER A 164 12.83 3.24 12.09
N TYR A 165 13.13 3.54 13.35
CA TYR A 165 14.21 2.91 14.10
C TYR A 165 13.99 1.40 14.27
N TYR A 166 12.73 0.97 14.35
CA TYR A 166 12.33 -0.41 14.57
C TYR A 166 12.12 -1.20 13.26
N SER A 167 12.31 -0.56 12.10
CA SER A 167 12.26 -1.25 10.80
C SER A 167 13.59 -1.92 10.52
N SER A 168 13.56 -3.11 9.91
CA SER A 168 14.75 -3.62 9.24
C SER A 168 15.21 -2.63 8.16
N TYR A 169 16.51 -2.35 8.11
CA TYR A 169 17.12 -1.47 7.10
C TYR A 169 17.16 -2.09 5.70
N VAL A 170 17.18 -3.43 5.63
CA VAL A 170 17.10 -4.20 4.38
C VAL A 170 16.08 -5.31 4.56
N HIS A 171 15.00 -5.22 3.81
CA HIS A 171 13.92 -6.20 3.86
C HIS A 171 13.80 -6.92 2.52
N SER A 172 13.91 -8.25 2.55
CA SER A 172 13.94 -9.09 1.36
C SER A 172 12.68 -8.92 0.51
N CYS A 173 11.49 -8.89 1.13
CA CYS A 173 10.24 -8.72 0.39
C CYS A 173 10.17 -7.33 -0.27
N SER A 174 10.60 -6.27 0.43
CA SER A 174 10.60 -4.91 -0.12
C SER A 174 11.47 -4.83 -1.37
N CYS A 175 12.68 -5.39 -1.30
CA CYS A 175 13.58 -5.47 -2.46
C CYS A 175 13.01 -6.35 -3.59
N ALA A 176 12.51 -7.54 -3.27
CA ALA A 176 12.00 -8.50 -4.26
C ALA A 176 10.81 -7.94 -5.06
N THR A 177 9.80 -7.39 -4.37
CA THR A 177 8.63 -6.82 -5.05
C THR A 177 8.97 -5.59 -5.87
N PHE A 178 10.00 -4.83 -5.47
CA PHE A 178 10.47 -3.70 -6.24
C PHE A 178 11.21 -4.14 -7.50
N LEU A 179 12.04 -5.19 -7.43
CA LEU A 179 12.66 -5.81 -8.60
C LEU A 179 11.63 -6.35 -9.59
N GLU A 180 10.59 -7.02 -9.11
CA GLU A 180 9.47 -7.47 -9.95
C GLU A 180 8.78 -6.30 -10.67
N ALA A 181 8.55 -5.17 -9.97
CA ALA A 181 7.98 -3.98 -10.57
C ALA A 181 8.89 -3.36 -11.65
N LEU A 182 10.21 -3.39 -11.45
CA LEU A 182 11.19 -2.95 -12.46
C LEU A 182 11.22 -3.89 -13.67
N TYR A 183 11.12 -5.20 -13.43
CA TYR A 183 11.03 -6.20 -14.48
C TYR A 183 9.81 -5.95 -15.37
N ASP A 184 8.62 -5.86 -14.77
CA ASP A 184 7.37 -5.59 -15.48
C ASP A 184 7.47 -4.29 -16.30
N LEU A 185 8.10 -3.24 -15.75
CA LEU A 185 8.32 -1.97 -16.44
C LEU A 185 9.29 -2.07 -17.64
N SER A 186 10.28 -2.96 -17.54
CA SER A 186 11.28 -3.18 -18.60
C SER A 186 10.74 -4.05 -19.75
N THR A 187 9.74 -4.88 -19.48
CA THR A 187 9.13 -5.81 -20.44
C THR A 187 7.97 -5.21 -21.23
N ILE A 188 7.83 -3.89 -21.22
CA ILE A 188 6.80 -3.16 -21.96
C ILE A 188 7.40 -2.47 -23.18
#